data_AF-A0A3B0U7W5-F1
#
_entry.id   AF-A0A3B0U7W5-F1
#
_cell.length_a   1.000
_cell.length_b   1.000
_cell.length_c   1.000
_cell.angle_alpha   90.00
_cell.angle_beta   90.00
_cell.angle_gamma   90.00
#
_symmetry.space_group_name_H-M   'P 1'
#
loop_
_entity.id
_entity.type
_entity.pdbx_description
1 polymer ?
#
loop_
_entity_poly.entity_id
_entity_poly.type
_entity_poly.pdbx_seq_one_letter_code
_entity_poly.pdbx_strand_id
1 'polypeptide(L)' 'MKSARIINFGDSAEAALLSAILQQLGLRVTVENVGNPVQFLETLNEPLQVDFLIISGHGKSDGLYFGEF' A
#
# COMPACT_ATOMS: atom_id res chain seq x y z
N MET A 1 -10.65 8.64 15.10
CA MET A 1 -10.24 8.97 13.72
C MET A 1 -9.84 7.66 13.06
N LYS A 2 -10.40 7.34 11.89
CA LYS A 2 -10.03 6.08 11.22
C LYS A 2 -8.63 6.17 10.63
N SER A 3 -7.97 5.03 10.45
CA SER A 3 -6.63 4.93 9.87
C SER A 3 -6.57 3.96 8.69
N ALA A 4 -5.68 4.26 7.75
CA ALA A 4 -5.37 3.40 6.61
C ALA A 4 -3.86 3.20 6.49
N ARG A 5 -3.46 2.01 6.07
CA ARG A 5 -2.10 1.67 5.68
C ARG A 5 -2.09 1.33 4.19
N ILE A 6 -1.20 1.96 3.43
CA ILE A 6 -0.96 1.65 2.02
C ILE A 6 0.39 0.97 1.91
N ILE A 7 0.42 -0.28 1.43
CA ILE A 7 1.63 -0.98 1.04
C ILE A 7 1.78 -0.80 -0.47
N ASN A 8 2.77 -0.03 -0.90
CA ASN A 8 3.08 0.24 -2.29
C ASN A 8 4.27 -0.59 -2.77
N PHE A 9 4.13 -1.31 -3.87
CA PHE A 9 5.21 -2.01 -4.56
C PHE A 9 5.24 -1.61 -6.04
N GLY A 10 5.98 -0.55 -6.35
CA GLY A 10 6.29 -0.16 -7.72
C GLY A 10 5.39 0.92 -8.35
N ASP A 11 4.28 1.34 -7.71
CA ASP A 11 3.42 2.41 -8.24
C ASP A 11 3.28 3.58 -7.24
N SER A 12 4.33 4.39 -7.16
CA SER A 12 4.37 5.53 -6.23
C SER A 12 3.34 6.62 -6.54
N ALA A 13 2.90 6.74 -7.80
CA ALA A 13 1.93 7.74 -8.21
C ALA A 13 0.51 7.35 -7.77
N GLU A 14 0.13 6.09 -7.98
CA GLU A 14 -1.15 5.56 -7.49
C GLU A 14 -1.22 5.64 -5.96
N ALA A 15 -0.18 5.20 -5.26
CA ALA A 15 -0.13 5.25 -3.81
C ALA A 15 -0.27 6.69 -3.27
N ALA A 16 0.34 7.67 -3.92
CA ALA A 16 0.22 9.08 -3.57
C ALA A 16 -1.21 9.61 -3.78
N LEU A 17 -1.84 9.26 -4.91
CA LEU A 17 -3.23 9.64 -5.21
C LEU A 17 -4.19 9.04 -4.16
N LEU A 18 -4.06 7.75 -3.86
CA LEU A 18 -4.87 7.07 -2.85
C LEU A 18 -4.69 7.70 -1.48
N SER A 19 -3.44 7.99 -1.07
CA SER A 19 -3.16 8.67 0.19
C SER A 19 -3.87 10.03 0.27
N ALA A 20 -3.80 10.84 -0.79
CA ALA A 20 -4.44 12.15 -0.82
C ALA A 20 -5.97 12.05 -0.68
N ILE A 21 -6.61 11.12 -1.39
CA ILE A 21 -8.06 10.89 -1.31
C ILE A 21 -8.47 10.48 0.11
N LEU A 22 -7.77 9.52 0.73
CA LEU A 22 -8.11 9.03 2.05
C LEU A 22 -7.88 10.08 3.14
N GLN A 23 -6.82 10.89 3.01
CA GLN A 23 -6.59 12.02 3.90
C GLN A 23 -7.70 13.08 3.77
N GLN A 24 -8.17 13.37 2.56
CA GLN A 24 -9.32 14.27 2.35
C GLN A 24 -10.62 13.72 2.98
N LEU A 25 -10.79 12.41 3.02
CA LEU A 25 -11.90 11.74 3.71
C LEU A 25 -11.73 11.69 5.24
N GLY A 26 -10.64 12.24 5.78
CA GLY A 26 -10.40 12.37 7.21
C GLY A 26 -9.72 11.16 7.86
N LEU A 27 -9.06 10.31 7.07
CA LEU A 27 -8.27 9.19 7.61
C LEU A 27 -6.83 9.63 7.88
N ARG A 28 -6.25 9.05 8.94
CA ARG A 28 -4.79 9.05 9.12
C ARG A 28 -4.19 7.96 8.22
N VAL A 29 -3.38 8.37 7.25
CA VAL A 29 -2.79 7.45 6.27
C VAL A 29 -1.29 7.30 6.52
N THR A 30 -0.81 6.05 6.54
CA THR A 30 0.61 5.70 6.45
C THR A 30 0.86 5.02 5.11
N VAL A 31 1.90 5.43 4.40
CA VAL A 31 2.34 4.80 3.15
C VAL A 31 3.70 4.15 3.36
N GLU A 32 3.82 2.88 2.98
CA GLU A 32 5.04 2.10 3.04
C GLU A 32 5.40 1.62 1.65
N ASN A 33 6.61 1.98 1.19
CA ASN A 33 7.12 1.56 -0.09
C ASN A 33 8.00 0.32 0.12
N VAL A 34 7.63 -0.80 -0.50
CA VAL A 34 8.40 -2.05 -0.45
C VAL A 34 8.97 -2.35 -1.84
N GLY A 35 10.23 -2.75 -1.88
CA GLY A 35 10.97 -2.90 -3.14
C GLY A 35 11.00 -4.31 -3.70
N ASN A 36 10.61 -5.32 -2.92
CA ASN A 36 10.69 -6.72 -3.34
C ASN A 36 9.64 -7.60 -2.64
N PRO A 37 9.39 -8.82 -3.14
CA PRO A 37 8.39 -9.72 -2.58
C PRO A 37 8.62 -10.11 -1.12
N VAL A 38 9.88 -10.23 -0.69
CA VAL A 38 10.20 -10.61 0.70
C VAL A 38 9.78 -9.51 1.66
N GLN A 39 10.16 -8.26 1.38
CA GLN A 39 9.74 -7.10 2.16
C GLN A 39 8.22 -6.96 2.20
N PHE A 40 7.54 -7.15 1.06
CA PHE A 40 6.08 -7.12 1.01
C PHE A 40 5.44 -8.14 1.96
N LEU A 41 5.93 -9.38 1.95
CA LEU A 41 5.43 -10.44 2.83
C LEU A 41 5.75 -10.16 4.31
N GLU A 42 6.92 -9.61 4.62
CA GLU A 42 7.27 -9.17 5.98
C GLU A 42 6.32 -8.08 6.48
N THR A 43 6.12 -7.03 5.68
CA THR A 43 5.19 -5.92 5.95
C THR A 43 3.76 -6.41 6.14
N LEU A 44 3.32 -7.38 5.32
CA LEU A 44 1.98 -7.97 5.40
C LEU A 44 1.77 -8.82 6.66
N ASN A 45 2.82 -9.45 7.18
CA ASN A 45 2.77 -10.28 8.39
C ASN A 45 2.76 -9.46 9.69
N GLU A 46 3.02 -8.16 9.63
CA GLU A 46 2.92 -7.30 10.80
C GLU A 46 1.46 -7.21 11.30
N PRO A 47 1.24 -7.12 12.63
CA PRO A 47 -0.12 -6.97 13.17
C PRO A 47 -0.86 -5.79 12.56
N LEU A 48 -2.05 -6.03 12.02
CA LEU A 48 -2.86 -4.97 11.43
C LEU A 48 -3.44 -4.07 12.53
N GLN A 49 -2.90 -2.85 12.64
CA GLN A 49 -3.35 -1.82 13.61
C GLN A 49 -4.10 -0.65 12.94
N VAL A 50 -4.68 -0.90 11.77
CA VAL A 50 -5.40 0.10 10.97
C VAL A 50 -6.80 -0.40 10.62
N ASP A 51 -7.73 0.54 10.39
CA ASP A 51 -9.08 0.19 9.95
C ASP A 51 -9.10 -0.34 8.51
N PHE A 52 -8.16 0.10 7.68
CA PHE A 52 -8.06 -0.27 6.27
C PHE A 52 -6.63 -0.61 5.87
N LEU A 53 -6.46 -1.74 5.18
CA LEU A 53 -5.24 -2.09 4.47
C LEU A 53 -5.48 -1.94 2.97
N ILE A 54 -4.55 -1.27 2.29
CA ILE A 54 -4.56 -1.10 0.84
C ILE A 54 -3.23 -1.61 0.31
N ILE A 55 -3.30 -2.41 -0.75
CA ILE A 55 -2.18 -2.99 -1.47
C ILE A 55 -2.21 -2.32 -2.85
N SER A 56 -1.20 -1.51 -3.17
CA SER A 56 -1.10 -0.73 -4.42
C SER A 56 0.17 -1.12 -5.16
N GLY A 57 0.04 -1.32 -6.47
CA GLY A 57 1.10 -1.82 -7.32
C GLY A 57 0.57 -2.62 -8.50
N HIS A 58 1.48 -3.07 -9.35
CA HIS A 58 1.11 -3.73 -10.59
C HIS A 58 0.82 -5.21 -10.40
N GLY A 59 -0.22 -5.67 -11.09
CA GLY A 59 -0.59 -7.07 -11.13
C GLY A 59 -1.23 -7.45 -12.45
N LYS A 60 -1.27 -8.76 -12.68
CA LYS A 60 -2.02 -9.38 -13.77
C LYS A 60 -2.88 -10.49 -13.19
N SER A 61 -3.60 -11.20 -14.04
CA SER A 61 -4.48 -12.29 -13.62
C SER A 61 -3.78 -13.43 -12.88
N ASP A 62 -2.45 -13.54 -13.00
CA ASP A 62 -1.61 -14.56 -12.37
C ASP A 62 -0.91 -14.09 -11.08
N GLY A 63 -1.01 -12.80 -10.72
CA GLY A 63 -0.51 -12.32 -9.43
C GLY A 63 0.04 -10.90 -9.43
N LEU A 64 0.81 -10.60 -8.38
CA LEU A 64 1.47 -9.32 -8.14
C LEU A 64 2.87 -9.33 -8.76
N TYR A 65 3.23 -8.23 -9.40
CA TYR A 65 4.50 -8.07 -10.09
C TYR A 65 5.32 -6.98 -9.41
N PHE A 66 6.57 -7.31 -9.06
CA PHE A 66 7.50 -6.42 -8.39
C PHE A 66 8.55 -5.94 -9.40
N GLY A 67 8.82 -4.63 -9.45
CA GLY A 67 9.76 -4.03 -10.39
C GLY A 67 9.48 -2.55 -10.63
N GLU A 68 10.27 -1.91 -11.49
CA GLU A 68 10.01 -0.55 -11.97
C GLU A 68 9.04 -0.58 -13.15
N PHE A 69 8.04 0.31 -13.12
CA PHE A 69 6.97 0.45 -14.12
C PHE A 69 6.69 1.92 -14.42
#